data_AF-A0A354HRJ8-F1
#
_entry.id   AF-A0A354HRJ8-F1
#
_cell.length_a   1.000
_cell.length_b   1.000
_cell.length_c   1.000
_cell.angle_alpha   90.00
_cell.angle_beta   90.00
_cell.angle_gamma   90.00
#
_symmetry.space_group_name_H-M   'P 1'
#
loop_
_entity.id
_entity.type
_entity.pdbx_description
1 polymer ?
#
loop_
_entity_poly.entity_id
_entity_poly.type
_entity_poly.pdbx_seq_one_letter_code
_entity_poly.pdbx_strand_id
1 'polypeptide(L)'
;QPGEDVGTSAIQRGTLALSGNYILTFVEGELEITPRAIQVTADDLSKVYGDSDPALTYRITQGNLVGSDGFTGALTRQPGEDVGSYAIQQGTLALSGNYILTFVEGELEITPRAIQVTADDL
;
A
#
# COMPACT_ATOMS: atom_id res chain seq x y z
N GLN A 1 -5.08 20.82 4.09
CA GLN A 1 -4.73 22.24 4.35
C GLN A 1 -3.71 22.68 3.31
N PRO A 2 -3.56 23.97 2.93
CA PRO A 2 -2.46 24.37 2.04
C PRO A 2 -1.13 24.06 2.73
N GLY A 3 -0.29 23.21 2.13
CA GLY A 3 1.02 22.82 2.66
C GLY A 3 1.10 21.48 3.41
N GLU A 4 0.31 20.47 3.03
CA GLU A 4 0.40 19.11 3.61
C GLU A 4 0.87 18.02 2.62
N ASP A 5 1.03 18.37 1.33
CA ASP A 5 1.60 17.47 0.34
C ASP A 5 3.13 17.41 0.47
N VAL A 6 3.71 16.27 0.08
CA VAL A 6 5.16 16.07 0.08
C VAL A 6 5.85 17.11 -0.78
N GLY A 7 6.87 17.75 -0.20
CA GLY A 7 7.62 18.81 -0.86
C GLY A 7 8.28 19.76 0.14
N THR A 8 9.06 20.68 -0.40
CA THR A 8 9.75 21.74 0.34
C THR A 8 9.01 23.06 0.19
N SER A 9 8.74 23.74 1.30
CA SER A 9 8.13 25.07 1.32
C SER A 9 9.02 26.07 2.08
N ALA A 10 9.25 27.25 1.50
CA ALA A 10 9.98 28.32 2.19
C ALA A 10 9.14 28.90 3.33
N ILE A 11 9.75 29.07 4.50
CA ILE A 11 9.13 29.75 5.65
C ILE A 11 9.22 31.25 5.40
N GLN A 12 8.08 31.85 5.04
CA GLN A 12 7.99 33.29 4.81
C GLN A 12 8.00 34.08 6.12
N ARG A 13 8.52 35.31 6.08
CA ARG A 13 8.33 36.26 7.19
C ARG A 13 6.86 36.57 7.39
N GLY A 14 6.35 36.29 8.58
CA GLY A 14 5.11 36.90 9.06
C GLY A 14 5.27 38.38 9.41
N THR A 15 4.33 38.93 10.19
CA THR A 15 4.38 40.31 10.67
C THR A 15 5.43 40.49 11.77
N LEU A 16 6.67 40.78 11.37
CA LEU A 16 7.72 41.26 12.28
C LEU A 16 7.98 42.74 12.03
N ALA A 17 7.56 43.59 12.97
CA ALA A 17 7.87 45.02 12.97
C ALA A 17 8.94 45.32 14.02
N LEU A 18 10.01 46.01 13.62
CA LEU A 18 11.03 46.56 14.52
C LEU A 18 10.80 48.07 14.68
N SER A 19 11.12 48.61 15.86
CA SER A 19 11.29 50.06 16.04
C SER A 19 12.59 50.53 15.37
N GLY A 20 12.64 51.81 14.96
CA GLY A 20 13.59 52.38 13.99
C GLY A 20 15.10 52.38 14.33
N ASN A 21 15.54 51.62 15.32
CA ASN A 21 16.94 51.54 15.76
C ASN A 21 17.59 50.16 15.52
N TYR A 22 16.94 49.25 14.78
CA TYR A 22 17.44 47.89 14.53
C TYR A 22 17.38 47.50 13.05
N ILE A 23 18.40 46.75 12.60
CA ILE A 23 18.42 46.08 11.29
C ILE A 23 17.95 44.63 11.50
N LEU A 24 16.84 44.24 10.85
CA LEU A 24 16.40 42.85 10.80
C LEU A 24 17.08 42.14 9.63
N THR A 25 17.90 41.15 9.92
CA THR A 25 18.25 40.13 8.92
C THR A 25 17.40 38.90 9.19
N PHE A 26 16.45 38.62 8.29
CA PHE A 26 15.72 37.37 8.31
C PHE A 26 16.39 36.40 7.35
N VAL A 27 16.76 35.24 7.87
CA VAL A 27 17.23 34.10 7.08
C VAL A 27 16.03 33.20 6.91
N GLU A 28 15.64 32.93 5.67
CA GLU A 28 14.56 31.99 5.36
C GLU A 28 14.97 30.59 5.83
N GLY A 29 14.04 29.93 6.54
CA GLY A 29 14.12 28.49 6.79
C GLY A 29 13.30 27.72 5.75
N GLU A 30 13.59 26.44 5.58
CA GLU A 30 12.80 25.54 4.74
C GLU A 30 12.01 24.56 5.62
N LEU A 31 10.75 24.31 5.24
CA LEU A 31 9.94 23.22 5.77
C LEU A 31 9.96 22.09 4.75
N GLU A 32 10.43 20.92 5.15
CA GLU A 32 10.39 19.69 4.36
C GLU A 32 9.26 18.79 4.86
N ILE A 33 8.41 18.34 3.95
CA ILE A 33 7.36 17.35 4.21
C ILE A 33 7.78 16.05 3.52
N THR A 34 8.15 15.05 4.32
CA THR A 34 8.56 13.73 3.81
C THR A 34 7.35 12.80 3.66
N PRO A 35 7.33 11.89 2.67
CA PRO A 35 6.21 10.98 2.50
C PRO A 35 6.07 10.02 3.68
N ARG A 36 4.83 9.68 4.01
CA ARG A 36 4.52 8.80 5.15
C ARG A 36 4.69 7.34 4.75
N ALA A 37 5.40 6.56 5.57
CA ALA A 37 5.53 5.13 5.36
C ALA A 37 4.21 4.38 5.64
N ILE A 38 3.82 3.50 4.72
CA ILE A 38 2.68 2.58 4.85
C ILE A 38 3.16 1.18 4.46
N GLN A 39 2.84 0.19 5.28
CA GLN A 39 3.02 -1.22 4.94
C GLN A 39 1.67 -1.88 4.73
N VAL A 40 1.55 -2.62 3.63
CA VAL A 40 0.43 -3.53 3.40
C VAL A 40 0.92 -4.95 3.23
N THR A 41 0.09 -5.90 3.65
CA THR A 41 0.33 -7.34 3.50
C THR A 41 -0.86 -7.93 2.75
N ALA A 42 -0.60 -8.66 1.68
CA ALA A 42 -1.64 -9.45 1.03
C ALA A 42 -2.09 -10.58 1.94
N ASP A 43 -3.39 -10.86 1.95
CA ASP A 43 -3.92 -11.98 2.72
C ASP A 43 -3.55 -13.30 2.03
N ASP A 44 -3.23 -14.33 2.82
CA ASP A 44 -3.09 -15.69 2.31
C ASP A 44 -4.48 -16.26 1.96
N LEU A 45 -4.58 -16.90 0.81
CA LEU A 45 -5.81 -17.41 0.24
C LEU A 45 -5.63 -18.86 -0.21
N SER A 46 -6.75 -19.54 -0.44
CA SER A 46 -6.73 -20.88 -1.03
C SER A 46 -7.89 -21.10 -1.99
N LYS A 47 -7.70 -22.06 -2.90
CA LYS A 47 -8.73 -22.60 -3.80
C LYS A 47 -8.56 -24.11 -3.96
N VAL A 48 -9.60 -24.78 -4.43
CA VAL A 48 -9.50 -26.18 -4.87
C VAL A 48 -9.18 -26.20 -6.37
N TYR A 49 -8.38 -27.16 -6.81
CA TYR A 49 -8.00 -27.34 -8.20
C TYR A 49 -9.24 -27.34 -9.12
N GLY A 50 -9.20 -26.49 -10.15
CA GLY A 50 -10.28 -26.26 -11.10
C GLY A 50 -11.36 -25.26 -10.66
N ASP A 51 -11.34 -24.75 -9.43
CA ASP A 51 -12.19 -23.61 -9.05
C ASP A 51 -11.64 -22.30 -9.64
N SER A 52 -12.45 -21.24 -9.66
CA SER A 52 -11.98 -19.89 -9.96
C SER A 52 -11.14 -19.33 -8.81
N ASP A 53 -10.27 -18.37 -9.11
CA ASP A 53 -9.51 -17.67 -8.06
C ASP A 53 -10.44 -16.88 -7.12
N PRO A 54 -10.13 -16.83 -5.82
CA PRO A 54 -10.77 -15.90 -4.90
C PRO A 54 -10.37 -14.45 -5.25
N ALA A 55 -11.16 -13.50 -4.75
CA ALA A 55 -10.77 -12.09 -4.82
C ALA A 55 -9.50 -11.86 -4.00
N LEU A 56 -8.48 -11.26 -4.60
CA LEU A 56 -7.24 -10.91 -3.91
C LEU A 56 -7.50 -9.76 -2.93
N THR A 57 -7.09 -9.93 -1.67
CA THR A 57 -7.28 -8.95 -0.61
C THR A 57 -5.95 -8.63 0.09
N TYR A 58 -5.92 -7.49 0.78
CA TYR A 58 -4.78 -7.05 1.56
C TYR A 58 -5.25 -6.18 2.73
N ARG A 59 -4.33 -5.97 3.68
CA ARG A 59 -4.56 -5.13 4.86
C ARG A 59 -3.38 -4.21 5.06
N ILE A 60 -3.65 -2.99 5.54
CA ILE A 60 -2.59 -2.14 6.10
C ILE A 60 -2.13 -2.79 7.41
N THR A 61 -0.86 -3.16 7.47
CA THR A 61 -0.24 -3.79 8.63
C THR A 61 0.63 -2.82 9.42
N GLN A 62 1.10 -1.73 8.79
CA GLN A 62 1.75 -0.61 9.48
C GLN A 62 1.38 0.75 8.87
N GLY A 63 1.22 1.74 9.74
CA GLY A 63 0.84 3.11 9.38
C GLY A 63 -0.66 3.29 9.15
N ASN A 64 -1.04 4.47 8.66
CA ASN A 64 -2.42 4.81 8.36
C ASN A 64 -2.52 5.92 7.30
N LEU A 65 -3.54 5.83 6.46
CA LEU A 65 -3.93 6.89 5.52
C LEU A 65 -4.57 8.06 6.28
N VAL A 66 -4.60 9.22 5.62
CA VAL A 66 -5.20 10.46 6.14
C VAL A 66 -6.47 10.78 5.37
N GLY A 67 -7.55 11.14 6.09
CA GLY A 67 -8.77 11.65 5.48
C GLY A 67 -9.39 10.67 4.49
N SER A 68 -9.53 11.12 3.24
CA SER A 68 -10.11 10.37 2.11
C SER A 68 -9.06 9.77 1.18
N ASP A 69 -7.78 9.75 1.57
CA ASP A 69 -6.74 9.11 0.78
C ASP A 69 -7.03 7.61 0.63
N GLY A 70 -6.71 7.06 -0.53
CA GLY A 70 -7.03 5.69 -0.87
C GLY A 70 -6.02 5.06 -1.82
N PHE A 71 -6.08 3.74 -1.89
CA PHE A 71 -5.28 2.96 -2.83
C PHE A 71 -5.87 3.04 -4.24
N THR A 72 -5.00 2.89 -5.22
CA THR A 72 -5.37 2.68 -6.63
C THR A 72 -4.73 1.41 -7.16
N GLY A 73 -5.21 0.90 -8.30
CA GLY A 73 -4.69 -0.31 -8.92
C GLY A 73 -5.19 -1.58 -8.22
N ALA A 74 -4.49 -2.69 -8.46
CA ALA A 74 -4.88 -4.00 -7.97
C ALA A 74 -3.66 -4.91 -7.73
N LEU A 75 -3.84 -5.88 -6.84
CA LEU A 75 -2.90 -6.99 -6.67
C LEU A 75 -2.91 -7.90 -7.90
N THR A 76 -1.82 -8.64 -8.06
CA THR A 76 -1.70 -9.74 -9.02
C THR A 76 -1.24 -10.99 -8.29
N ARG A 77 -1.26 -12.14 -8.96
CA ARG A 77 -0.61 -13.34 -8.46
C ARG A 77 0.29 -13.97 -9.51
N GLN A 78 1.20 -14.83 -9.07
CA GLN A 78 1.98 -15.67 -9.95
C GLN A 78 1.06 -16.59 -10.77
N PRO A 79 1.29 -16.75 -12.09
CA PRO A 79 0.47 -17.62 -12.93
C PRO A 79 0.69 -19.11 -12.61
N GLY A 80 -0.34 -19.91 -12.90
CA GLY A 80 -0.36 -21.37 -12.75
C GLY A 80 -1.64 -21.86 -12.09
N GLU A 81 -2.01 -23.12 -12.35
CA GLU A 81 -3.26 -23.73 -11.87
C GLU A 81 -3.05 -25.11 -11.25
N ASP A 82 -1.84 -25.67 -11.32
CA ASP A 82 -1.53 -26.95 -10.70
C ASP A 82 -1.56 -26.83 -9.18
N VAL A 83 -1.67 -27.97 -8.49
CA VAL A 83 -1.59 -28.00 -7.02
C VAL A 83 -0.23 -27.45 -6.58
N GLY A 84 -0.24 -26.45 -5.71
CA GLY A 84 0.96 -25.75 -5.27
C GLY A 84 0.67 -24.39 -4.63
N SER A 85 1.73 -23.66 -4.29
CA SER A 85 1.65 -22.29 -3.76
C SER A 85 2.10 -21.29 -4.83
N TYR A 86 1.38 -20.17 -4.90
CA TYR A 86 1.59 -19.08 -5.87
C TYR A 86 1.60 -17.75 -5.14
N ALA A 87 2.68 -16.98 -5.26
CA ALA A 87 2.80 -15.68 -4.60
C ALA A 87 1.73 -14.69 -5.07
N ILE A 88 1.12 -13.97 -4.13
CA ILE A 88 0.29 -12.79 -4.35
C ILE A 88 1.20 -11.56 -4.26
N GLN A 89 1.27 -10.82 -5.36
CA GLN A 89 2.21 -9.74 -5.60
C GLN A 89 1.49 -8.39 -5.65
N GLN A 90 2.24 -7.31 -5.44
CA GLN A 90 1.69 -5.95 -5.39
C GLN A 90 0.91 -5.57 -6.65
N GLY A 91 1.33 -6.05 -7.83
CA GLY A 91 0.72 -5.68 -9.10
C GLY A 91 0.82 -4.18 -9.36
N THR A 92 -0.32 -3.53 -9.59
CA THR A 92 -0.42 -2.08 -9.78
C THR A 92 -0.88 -1.33 -8.53
N LEU A 93 -1.02 -2.03 -7.39
CA LEU A 93 -1.43 -1.42 -6.13
C LEU A 93 -0.47 -0.28 -5.75
N ALA A 94 -1.02 0.92 -5.57
CA ALA A 94 -0.25 2.12 -5.30
C ALA A 94 -0.99 3.12 -4.40
N LEU A 95 -0.23 4.04 -3.81
CA LEU A 95 -0.69 5.23 -3.12
C LEU A 95 -0.16 6.48 -3.86
N SER A 96 -0.70 7.65 -3.52
CA SER A 96 -0.17 8.92 -4.02
C SER A 96 1.28 9.14 -3.55
N GLY A 97 1.98 10.11 -4.17
CA GLY A 97 3.35 10.47 -3.83
C GLY A 97 3.54 10.98 -2.39
N ASN A 98 2.46 11.19 -1.64
CA ASN A 98 2.49 11.52 -0.22
C ASN A 98 2.85 10.32 0.68
N TYR A 99 2.95 9.11 0.11
CA TYR A 99 3.22 7.89 0.84
C TYR A 99 4.38 7.09 0.23
N ILE A 100 5.14 6.42 1.09
CA ILE A 100 6.05 5.34 0.70
C ILE A 100 5.33 4.02 1.00
N LEU A 101 4.93 3.30 -0.05
CA LEU A 101 4.28 2.01 0.08
C LEU A 101 5.30 0.88 0.13
N THR A 102 5.29 0.11 1.22
CA THR A 102 5.98 -1.18 1.32
C THR A 102 4.96 -2.30 1.22
N PHE A 103 5.19 -3.26 0.32
CA PHE A 103 4.30 -4.40 0.11
C PHE A 103 4.95 -5.69 0.63
N VAL A 104 4.17 -6.49 1.36
CA VAL A 104 4.53 -7.84 1.79
C VAL A 104 3.64 -8.83 1.04
N GLU A 105 4.26 -9.77 0.35
CA GLU A 105 3.57 -10.81 -0.41
C GLU A 105 2.77 -11.73 0.52
N GLY A 106 1.66 -12.24 0.00
CA GLY A 106 0.91 -13.37 0.56
C GLY A 106 0.97 -14.55 -0.40
N GLU A 107 0.25 -15.63 -0.11
CA GLU A 107 0.23 -16.83 -0.95
C GLU A 107 -1.20 -17.26 -1.32
N LEU A 108 -1.37 -17.70 -2.56
CA LEU A 108 -2.53 -18.48 -2.99
C LEU A 108 -2.15 -19.96 -3.03
N GLU A 109 -2.74 -20.78 -2.16
CA GLU A 109 -2.60 -22.23 -2.17
C GLU A 109 -3.69 -22.89 -3.03
N ILE A 110 -3.28 -23.70 -4.01
CA ILE A 110 -4.17 -24.55 -4.81
C ILE A 110 -4.11 -25.97 -4.26
N THR A 111 -5.24 -26.45 -3.73
CA THR A 111 -5.37 -27.78 -3.12
C THR A 111 -5.98 -28.82 -4.07
N PRO A 112 -5.67 -30.12 -3.95
CA PRO A 112 -6.26 -31.15 -4.81
C PRO A 112 -7.78 -31.24 -4.67
N ARG A 113 -8.48 -31.55 -5.78
CA ARG A 113 -9.89 -31.95 -5.73
C ARG A 113 -10.02 -33.42 -5.38
N ALA A 114 -10.69 -33.72 -4.27
CA ALA A 114 -10.98 -35.10 -3.91
C ALA A 114 -12.05 -35.71 -4.84
N ILE A 115 -11.79 -36.93 -5.31
CA ILE A 115 -12.75 -37.77 -6.04
C ILE A 115 -12.82 -39.12 -5.34
N GLN A 116 -14.02 -39.57 -5.00
CA GLN A 116 -14.26 -40.90 -4.44
C GLN A 116 -14.89 -41.79 -5.52
N VAL A 117 -14.30 -42.98 -5.72
CA VAL A 117 -14.84 -44.01 -6.61
C VAL A 117 -15.18 -45.22 -5.75
N THR A 118 -16.41 -45.70 -5.84
CA THR A 118 -16.86 -46.95 -5.21
C THR A 118 -17.15 -47.95 -6.32
N ALA A 119 -16.62 -49.17 -6.19
CA ALA A 119 -16.97 -50.26 -7.10
C ALA A 119 -18.37 -50.78 -6.74
N ASP A 120 -19.18 -51.09 -7.76
CA ASP A 120 -20.42 -51.86 -7.59
C ASP A 120 -20.08 -53.35 -7.49
N ASP A 121 -20.70 -54.02 -6.53
CA ASP A 121 -20.68 -55.48 -6.42
C ASP A 121 -21.72 -56.07 -7.40
N LEU A 122 -21.28 -57.01 -8.27
CA LEU A 122 -22.12 -57.75 -9.22
C LEU A 122 -22.82 -58.96 -8.58
#